data_AF-A0A645F3W1-F1
#
_entry.id   AF-A0A645F3W1-F1
#
_cell.length_a   1.000
_cell.length_b   1.000
_cell.length_c   1.000
_cell.angle_alpha   90.00
_cell.angle_beta   90.00
_cell.angle_gamma   90.00
#
_symmetry.space_group_name_H-M   'P 1'
#
loop_
_entity.id
_entity.type
_entity.pdbx_description
1 polymer ?
#
loop_
_entity_poly.entity_id
_entity_poly.type
_entity_poly.pdbx_seq_one_letter_code
_entity_poly.pdbx_strand_id
1 'polypeptide(L)' 'MLDGCALSLPCHNANELPMGLMIWHAALHDDAVLNISAGIEAVLNRV' A
#
# COMPACT_ATOMS: atom_id res chain seq x y z
N MET A 1 -5.39 -11.69 -16.75
CA MET A 1 -5.80 -11.23 -15.41
C MET A 1 -5.02 -12.07 -14.40
N LEU A 2 -4.25 -11.45 -13.52
CA LEU A 2 -3.51 -12.17 -12.48
C LEU A 2 -4.41 -12.17 -11.24
N ASP A 3 -4.86 -13.35 -10.82
CA ASP A 3 -5.70 -13.53 -9.64
C ASP A 3 -4.87 -13.24 -8.39
N GLY A 4 -5.07 -12.06 -7.81
CA GLY A 4 -4.24 -11.54 -6.73
C GLY A 4 -4.88 -10.36 -6.01
N CYS A 5 -4.30 -9.99 -4.88
CA CYS A 5 -4.79 -8.91 -4.02
C CYS A 5 -3.89 -7.68 -4.19
N ALA A 6 -4.51 -6.50 -4.32
CA ALA A 6 -3.82 -5.21 -4.43
C ALA A 6 -4.36 -4.24 -3.37
N LEU A 7 -3.47 -3.47 -2.74
CA LEU A 7 -3.84 -2.34 -1.88
C LEU A 7 -3.12 -1.08 -2.33
N SER A 8 -3.87 0.01 -2.47
CA SER A 8 -3.34 1.34 -2.79
C SER A 8 -3.28 2.20 -1.53
N LEU A 9 -2.11 2.78 -1.26
CA LEU A 9 -1.86 3.71 -0.16
C LEU A 9 -1.58 5.12 -0.69
N PRO A 10 -1.98 6.19 0.02
CA PRO A 10 -1.45 7.53 -0.25
C PRO A 10 0.03 7.58 0.08
N CYS A 11 0.84 8.16 -0.81
CA CYS A 11 2.29 8.29 -0.64
C CYS A 11 2.75 9.68 -1.10
N HIS A 12 2.24 10.73 -0.45
CA HIS A 12 2.58 12.13 -0.67
C HIS A 12 2.34 12.93 0.61
N ASN A 13 3.01 14.07 0.76
CA ASN A 13 2.70 15.01 1.84
C ASN A 13 1.39 15.76 1.54
N ALA A 14 0.69 16.26 2.57
CA ALA A 14 -0.60 16.93 2.40
C ALA A 14 -0.58 18.16 1.44
N ASN A 15 0.59 18.78 1.25
CA ASN A 15 0.77 19.96 0.40
C ASN A 15 1.40 19.63 -0.97
N GLU A 16 1.57 18.34 -1.30
CA GLU A 16 2.10 17.86 -2.56
C GLU A 16 0.98 17.36 -3.48
N LEU A 17 1.33 17.12 -4.75
CA LEU A 17 0.40 16.48 -5.68
C LEU A 17 0.09 15.05 -5.20
N PRO A 18 -1.17 14.59 -5.37
CA PRO A 18 -1.56 13.28 -4.89
C PRO A 18 -0.82 12.18 -5.63
N MET A 19 -0.05 11.39 -4.87
CA MET A 19 0.63 10.19 -5.34
C MET A 19 0.19 8.97 -4.54
N GLY A 20 0.11 7.82 -5.20
CA GLY A 20 -0.26 6.54 -4.61
C GLY A 20 0.81 5.48 -4.79
N LEU A 21 0.94 4.60 -3.80
CA LEU A 21 1.78 3.41 -3.83
C LEU A 21 0.88 2.17 -3.81
N MET A 22 1.12 1.22 -4.70
CA MET A 22 0.37 -0.02 -4.76
C MET A 22 1.22 -1.20 -4.30
N ILE A 23 0.67 -1.98 -3.36
CA ILE A 23 1.23 -3.23 -2.88
C ILE A 23 0.36 -4.33 -3.48
N TRP A 24 0.98 -5.32 -4.13
CA TRP A 24 0.26 -6.42 -4.75
C TRP A 24 0.95 -7.75 -4.49
N HIS A 25 0.15 -8.80 -4.39
CA HIS A 25 0.62 -10.17 -4.36
C HIS A 25 -0.36 -11.12 -5.06
N ALA A 26 0.11 -12.30 -5.48
CA ALA A 26 -0.73 -13.38 -6.00
C ALA A 26 -1.79 -13.85 -4.97
N ALA A 27 -2.82 -14.56 -5.44
CA ALA A 27 -3.98 -14.98 -4.64
C ALA A 27 -3.62 -15.66 -3.31
N LEU A 28 -4.50 -15.51 -2.32
CA LEU A 28 -4.41 -16.10 -0.97
C LEU A 28 -3.26 -15.55 -0.10
N HIS A 29 -2.78 -14.35 -0.41
CA HIS A 29 -1.74 -13.65 0.35
C HIS A 29 -2.21 -12.29 0.89
N ASP A 30 -3.52 -12.13 1.10
CA ASP A 30 -4.17 -10.91 1.58
C ASP A 30 -3.58 -10.43 2.91
N ASP A 31 -3.35 -11.33 3.87
CA ASP A 31 -2.74 -10.99 5.16
C ASP A 31 -1.33 -10.41 5.02
N ALA A 32 -0.55 -10.91 4.04
CA ALA A 32 0.78 -10.39 3.77
C ALA A 32 0.71 -8.99 3.15
N VAL A 33 -0.20 -8.78 2.19
CA VAL A 33 -0.46 -7.47 1.58
C VAL A 33 -0.85 -6.47 2.67
N LEU A 34 -1.80 -6.82 3.54
CA LEU A 34 -2.26 -5.95 4.63
C LEU A 34 -1.16 -5.64 5.66
N ASN A 35 -0.40 -6.65 6.10
CA ASN A 35 0.67 -6.44 7.09
C ASN A 35 1.79 -5.54 6.53
N ILE A 36 2.19 -5.76 5.27
CA ILE A 36 3.19 -4.91 4.61
C ILE A 36 2.67 -3.48 4.49
N SER A 37 1.42 -3.32 4.04
CA SER A 37 0.81 -2.01 3.89
C SER A 37 0.67 -1.24 5.20
N ALA A 38 0.30 -1.89 6.30
CA ALA A 38 0.24 -1.26 7.62
C ALA A 38 1.62 -0.77 8.09
N GLY A 39 2.68 -1.56 7.84
CA GLY A 39 4.06 -1.15 8.12
C GLY A 39 4.49 0.06 7.30
N ILE A 40 4.15 0.07 6.00
CA ILE A 40 4.42 1.20 5.11
C ILE A 40 3.68 2.46 5.56
N GLU A 41 2.38 2.36 5.85
CA GLU A 41 1.57 3.47 6.32
C GLU A 41 2.12 4.08 7.62
N ALA A 42 2.60 3.23 8.55
CA ALA A 42 3.24 3.70 9.78
C ALA A 42 4.55 4.46 9.55
N VAL A 43 5.25 4.22 8.44
CA VAL A 43 6.45 4.98 8.04
C VAL A 43 6.06 6.27 7.31
N LEU A 44 5.11 6.19 6.38
CA LEU A 44 4.64 7.34 5.60
C LEU A 44 3.99 8.41 6.48
N ASN A 45 3.26 8.01 7.53
CA ASN A 45 2.62 8.94 8.46
C ASN A 45 3.57 9.53 9.52
N ARG A 46 4.86 9.19 9.51
CA ARG A 46 5.88 9.82 10.38
C ARG A 46 6.55 11.03 9.74
N VAL A 47 6.35 11.22 8.43
CA VAL A 47 6.97 12.27 7.62
C VAL A 47 6.03 13.47 7.53
#